data_AF-A0A7W0FEF8-F1
#
_entry.id   AF-A0A7W0FEF8-F1
#
_cell.length_a   1.000
_cell.length_b   1.000
_cell.length_c   1.000
_cell.angle_alpha   90.00
_cell.angle_beta   90.00
_cell.angle_gamma   90.00
#
_symmetry.space_group_name_H-M   'P 1'
#
loop_
_entity.id
_entity.type
_entity.pdbx_description
1 polymer ?
#
loop_
_entity_poly.entity_id
_entity_poly.type
_entity_poly.pdbx_seq_one_letter_code
_entity_poly.pdbx_strand_id
1 'polypeptide(L)'
;AALMLAFKSDMKDKLRFMSVSGLCFSLALLCASFSRVFAVSILLLIMVGWGIVSFLATANSFIQLSTTDNLRGRVMSVYSFVFLGFTPIGNFLMGIMSERIGTTNTVAAASLVCLAGAVIFSVKHLQKQP
;
A
#
# COMPACT_ATOMS: atom_id res chain seq x y z
N ALA A 1 13.70 -3.83 -0.10
CA ALA A 1 12.57 -4.00 -1.02
C ALA A 1 13.02 -4.67 -2.33
N ALA A 2 13.76 -3.96 -3.19
CA ALA A 2 14.17 -4.49 -4.51
C ALA A 2 15.03 -5.77 -4.46
N LEU A 3 16.01 -5.86 -3.56
CA LEU A 3 16.84 -7.06 -3.39
C LEU A 3 16.03 -8.28 -2.90
N MET A 4 15.07 -8.06 -2.00
CA MET A 4 14.21 -9.12 -1.45
C MET A 4 13.19 -9.64 -2.47
N LEU A 5 12.70 -8.75 -3.34
CA LEU A 5 11.85 -9.08 -4.48
C LEU A 5 12.62 -9.83 -5.58
N ALA A 6 13.90 -9.53 -5.76
CA ALA A 6 14.76 -10.20 -6.75
C ALA A 6 15.03 -11.68 -6.39
N PHE A 7 15.05 -12.04 -5.10
CA PHE A 7 15.26 -13.42 -4.66
C PHE A 7 13.99 -14.29 -4.68
N LYS A 8 12.79 -13.72 -4.82
CA LYS A 8 11.52 -14.48 -4.80
C LYS A 8 10.90 -14.50 -6.20
N SER A 9 11.23 -15.55 -6.95
CA SER A 9 10.98 -15.73 -8.39
C SER A 9 9.56 -16.15 -8.78
N ASP A 10 8.68 -16.53 -7.83
CA ASP A 10 7.36 -17.10 -8.12
C ASP A 10 6.21 -16.06 -8.04
N MET A 11 5.25 -16.12 -8.98
CA MET A 11 4.10 -15.21 -9.03
C MET A 11 3.23 -15.26 -7.76
N LYS A 12 3.12 -16.45 -7.15
CA LYS A 12 2.35 -16.65 -5.91
C LYS A 12 3.02 -15.96 -4.71
N ASP A 13 4.34 -15.94 -4.72
CA ASP A 13 5.14 -15.31 -3.68
C ASP A 13 5.10 -13.78 -3.75
N LYS A 14 4.99 -13.21 -4.96
CA LYS A 14 4.79 -11.77 -5.15
C LYS A 14 3.47 -11.28 -4.56
N LEU A 15 2.37 -12.01 -4.79
CA LEU A 15 1.06 -11.66 -4.22
C LEU A 15 1.04 -11.73 -2.68
N ARG A 16 1.66 -12.78 -2.11
CA ARG A 16 1.83 -12.92 -0.65
C ARG A 16 2.71 -11.79 -0.09
N PHE A 17 3.81 -11.46 -0.75
CA PHE A 17 4.69 -10.38 -0.34
C PHE A 17 4.00 -9.01 -0.39
N MET A 18 3.17 -8.77 -1.42
CA MET A 18 2.33 -7.57 -1.56
C MET A 18 1.30 -7.45 -0.42
N SER A 19 0.68 -8.56 -0.02
CA SER A 19 -0.25 -8.57 1.12
C SER A 19 0.46 -8.31 2.45
N VAL A 20 1.61 -8.95 2.70
CA VAL A 20 2.40 -8.74 3.92
C VAL A 20 2.94 -7.31 4.02
N SER A 21 3.42 -6.75 2.92
CA SER A 21 3.90 -5.36 2.89
C SER A 21 2.77 -4.35 3.07
N GLY A 22 1.57 -4.60 2.53
CA GLY A 22 0.38 -3.78 2.79
C GLY A 22 -0.11 -3.82 4.24
N LEU A 23 -0.07 -5.01 4.87
CA LEU A 23 -0.38 -5.16 6.30
C LEU A 23 0.65 -4.44 7.18
N CYS A 24 1.94 -4.65 6.90
CA CYS A 24 3.02 -3.99 7.63
C CYS A 24 2.94 -2.46 7.50
N PHE A 25 2.68 -1.94 6.30
CA PHE A 25 2.45 -0.52 6.05
C PHE A 25 1.29 0.04 6.89
N SER A 26 0.13 -0.61 6.83
CA SER A 26 -1.08 -0.13 7.51
C SER A 26 -0.94 -0.18 9.04
N LEU A 27 -0.29 -1.23 9.55
CA LEU A 27 -0.04 -1.40 10.98
C LEU A 27 1.00 -0.39 11.49
N ALA A 28 2.09 -0.19 10.75
CA ALA A 28 3.10 0.81 11.09
C ALA A 28 2.53 2.23 11.04
N LEU A 29 1.65 2.53 10.07
CA LEU A 29 1.00 3.85 9.98
C LEU A 29 0.01 4.08 11.14
N LEU A 30 -0.73 3.05 11.53
CA LEU A 30 -1.62 3.10 12.70
C LEU A 30 -0.82 3.34 13.99
N CYS A 31 0.25 2.59 14.22
CA CYS A 31 1.11 2.79 15.38
C CYS A 31 1.80 4.16 15.38
N ALA A 32 2.17 4.68 14.20
CA ALA A 32 2.77 6.00 14.07
C ALA A 32 1.78 7.12 14.43
N SER A 33 0.49 6.92 14.14
CA SER A 33 -0.57 7.86 14.50
C SER A 33 -0.71 8.05 16.02
N PHE A 34 -0.56 6.98 16.81
CA PHE A 34 -0.63 7.05 18.28
C PHE A 34 0.70 7.44 18.95
N SER A 35 1.82 7.35 18.23
CA SER A 35 3.15 7.64 18.79
C SER A 35 3.37 9.15 18.94
N ARG A 36 3.50 9.61 20.19
CA ARG A 36 3.91 10.99 20.54
C ARG A 36 5.44 11.14 20.67
N VAL A 37 6.20 10.07 20.46
CA VAL A 37 7.67 10.06 20.63
C VAL A 37 8.35 10.18 19.27
N PHE A 38 9.08 11.27 19.05
CA PHE A 38 9.71 11.61 17.77
C PHE A 38 10.62 10.49 17.20
N ALA A 39 11.45 9.88 18.05
CA ALA A 39 12.35 8.80 17.65
C ALA A 39 11.60 7.53 17.20
N VAL A 40 10.50 7.19 17.86
CA VAL A 40 9.65 6.05 17.52
C VAL A 40 8.94 6.32 16.18
N SER A 41 8.42 7.54 16.00
CA SER A 41 7.76 7.91 14.74
C SER A 41 8.70 7.85 13.54
N ILE A 42 9.98 8.24 13.66
CA ILE A 42 10.98 8.06 12.60
C ILE A 42 11.15 6.59 12.22
N LEU A 43 11.29 5.70 13.21
CA LEU A 43 11.51 4.27 12.95
C LEU A 43 10.29 3.63 12.28
N LEU A 44 9.08 4.04 12.67
CA LEU A 44 7.85 3.59 12.05
C LEU A 44 7.69 4.16 10.63
N LEU A 45 8.07 5.42 10.38
CA LEU A 45 8.03 6.00 9.04
C LEU A 45 8.99 5.28 8.07
N ILE A 46 10.14 4.81 8.55
CA ILE A 46 11.04 3.97 7.74
C ILE A 46 10.34 2.67 7.32
N MET A 47 9.61 2.02 8.24
CA MET A 47 8.84 0.81 7.94
C MET A 47 7.68 1.08 6.98
N VAL A 48 6.97 2.19 7.15
CA VAL A 48 5.93 2.66 6.24
C VAL A 48 6.52 2.87 4.84
N GLY A 49 7.64 3.59 4.72
CA GLY A 49 8.34 3.81 3.45
C GLY A 49 8.77 2.51 2.77
N TRP A 50 9.28 1.55 3.55
CA TRP A 50 9.67 0.24 3.03
C TRP A 50 8.46 -0.56 2.52
N GLY A 51 7.33 -0.50 3.23
CA GLY A 51 6.08 -1.15 2.85
C GLY A 51 5.50 -0.61 1.55
N ILE A 52 5.36 0.72 1.42
CA ILE A 52 4.78 1.34 0.23
C ILE A 52 5.64 1.13 -1.03
N VAL A 53 6.97 1.24 -0.90
CA VAL A 53 7.89 1.00 -2.03
C VAL A 53 7.83 -0.46 -2.47
N SER A 54 7.79 -1.40 -1.52
CA SER A 54 7.67 -2.82 -1.82
C SER A 54 6.34 -3.15 -2.52
N PHE A 55 5.24 -2.57 -2.03
CA PHE A 55 3.91 -2.73 -2.61
C PHE A 55 3.86 -2.17 -4.04
N LEU A 56 4.32 -0.94 -4.25
CA LEU A 56 4.31 -0.29 -5.56
C LEU A 56 5.20 -1.00 -6.57
N ALA A 57 6.41 -1.42 -6.17
CA ALA A 57 7.30 -2.19 -7.03
C ALA A 57 6.65 -3.53 -7.45
N THR A 58 6.02 -4.23 -6.51
CA THR A 58 5.34 -5.50 -6.79
C THR A 58 4.13 -5.30 -7.68
N ALA A 59 3.30 -4.27 -7.42
CA ALA A 59 2.13 -3.93 -8.22
C ALA A 59 2.52 -3.61 -9.67
N ASN A 60 3.54 -2.77 -9.86
CA ASN A 60 4.04 -2.40 -11.17
C ASN A 60 4.55 -3.63 -11.92
N SER A 61 5.34 -4.50 -11.29
CA SER A 61 5.80 -5.75 -11.89
C SER A 61 4.65 -6.72 -12.19
N PHE A 62 3.66 -6.83 -11.29
CA PHE A 62 2.50 -7.70 -11.47
C PHE A 62 1.66 -7.28 -12.68
N ILE A 63 1.41 -5.99 -12.83
CA ILE A 63 0.69 -5.43 -13.99
C ILE A 63 1.49 -5.69 -15.27
N GLN A 64 2.81 -5.45 -15.26
CA GLN A 64 3.67 -5.69 -16.43
C GLN A 64 3.71 -7.17 -16.85
N LEU A 65 3.73 -8.08 -15.90
CA LEU A 65 3.76 -9.53 -16.14
C LEU A 65 2.41 -10.08 -16.58
N SER A 66 1.30 -9.49 -16.12
CA SER A 66 -0.05 -9.92 -16.48
C SER A 66 -0.54 -9.35 -17.80
N THR A 67 0.20 -8.41 -18.41
CA THR A 67 -0.18 -7.74 -19.66
C THR A 67 0.67 -8.19 -20.84
N THR A 68 0.01 -8.46 -21.96
CA THR A 68 0.62 -8.77 -23.25
C THR A 68 1.45 -7.60 -23.76
N ASP A 69 2.62 -7.86 -24.35
CA ASP A 69 3.60 -6.84 -24.79
C ASP A 69 2.99 -5.69 -25.59
N ASN A 70 2.08 -6.00 -26.52
CA ASN A 70 1.43 -5.01 -27.40
C ASN A 70 0.47 -4.04 -26.67
N LEU A 71 0.08 -4.35 -25.43
CA LEU A 71 -0.87 -3.56 -24.63
C LEU A 71 -0.25 -2.96 -23.37
N ARG A 72 1.02 -3.28 -23.04
CA ARG A 72 1.70 -2.82 -21.82
C ARG A 72 1.61 -1.30 -21.63
N GLY A 73 1.87 -0.52 -22.68
CA GLY A 73 1.82 0.94 -22.64
C GLY A 73 0.40 1.49 -22.37
N ARG A 74 -0.64 0.87 -22.94
CA ARG A 74 -2.04 1.26 -22.72
C ARG A 74 -2.51 0.90 -21.31
N VAL A 75 -2.16 -0.27 -20.81
CA VAL A 75 -2.56 -0.66 -19.45
C VAL A 75 -1.82 0.16 -18.40
N MET A 76 -0.53 0.46 -18.62
CA MET A 76 0.22 1.33 -17.73
C MET A 76 -0.27 2.79 -17.74
N SER A 77 -0.76 3.30 -18.88
CA SER A 77 -1.35 4.65 -18.92
C SER A 77 -2.66 4.71 -18.14
N VAL A 78 -3.54 3.72 -18.27
CA VAL A 78 -4.78 3.61 -17.48
C VAL A 78 -4.45 3.46 -15.99
N TYR A 79 -3.49 2.60 -15.65
CA TYR A 79 -3.03 2.44 -14.27
C TYR A 79 -2.54 3.77 -13.68
N SER A 80 -1.68 4.49 -14.41
CA SER A 80 -1.14 5.77 -13.97
C SER A 80 -2.22 6.85 -13.88
N PHE A 81 -3.17 6.87 -14.83
CA PHE A 81 -4.29 7.78 -14.83
C PHE A 81 -5.21 7.57 -13.62
N VAL A 82 -5.55 6.32 -13.31
CA VAL A 82 -6.34 5.99 -12.12
C VAL A 82 -5.56 6.33 -10.86
N PHE A 83 -4.30 5.94 -10.77
CA PHE A 83 -3.48 6.18 -9.57
C PHE A 83 -3.31 7.68 -9.29
N LEU A 84 -2.90 8.46 -10.29
CA LEU A 84 -2.71 9.90 -10.17
C LEU A 84 -4.04 10.66 -10.08
N GLY A 85 -5.10 10.19 -10.75
CA GLY A 85 -6.41 10.83 -10.75
C GLY A 85 -7.18 10.66 -9.44
N PHE A 86 -7.02 9.53 -8.74
CA PHE A 86 -7.63 9.32 -7.44
C PHE A 86 -6.84 9.92 -6.27
N THR A 87 -5.54 10.17 -6.45
CA THR A 87 -4.69 10.82 -5.43
C THR A 87 -5.24 12.17 -4.93
N PRO A 88 -5.59 13.15 -5.79
CA PRO A 88 -6.12 14.43 -5.33
C PRO A 88 -7.48 14.28 -4.64
N ILE A 89 -8.32 13.32 -5.05
CA ILE A 89 -9.60 13.03 -4.41
C ILE A 89 -9.37 12.53 -2.98
N GLY A 90 -8.42 11.60 -2.81
CA GLY A 90 -8.00 11.11 -1.49
C GLY A 90 -7.45 12.23 -0.62
N ASN A 91 -6.57 13.07 -1.17
CA ASN A 91 -6.00 14.21 -0.43
C ASN A 91 -7.07 15.22 -0.02
N PHE A 92 -8.06 15.50 -0.87
CA PHE A 92 -9.16 16.40 -0.54
C PHE A 92 -10.02 15.87 0.62
N LEU A 93 -10.39 14.59 0.57
CA LEU A 93 -11.10 13.91 1.65
C LEU A 93 -10.30 13.94 2.97
N MET A 94 -8.99 13.67 2.89
CA MET A 94 -8.11 13.74 4.05
C MET A 94 -7.98 15.16 4.60
N GLY A 95 -7.94 16.18 3.73
CA GLY A 95 -7.90 17.59 4.12
C GLY A 95 -9.11 18.00 4.95
N ILE A 96 -10.32 17.71 4.45
CA ILE A 96 -11.58 18.02 5.17
C ILE A 96 -11.64 17.30 6.52
N MET A 97 -11.24 16.02 6.56
CA MET A 97 -11.25 15.25 7.79
C MET A 97 -10.21 15.74 8.80
N SER A 98 -9.04 16.17 8.31
CA SER A 98 -7.96 16.72 9.15
C SER A 98 -8.36 18.05 9.79
N GLU A 99 -9.15 18.87 9.12
CA GLU A 99 -9.64 20.14 9.67
C GLU A 99 -10.70 19.94 10.76
N ARG A 100 -11.54 18.89 10.61
CA ARG A 100 -12.65 18.61 11.54
C ARG A 100 -12.25 17.82 12.78
N ILE A 101 -11.40 16.79 12.62
CA ILE A 101 -11.12 15.78 13.67
C ILE A 101 -9.65 15.84 14.12
N GLY A 102 -8.83 16.67 13.45
CA GLY A 102 -7.40 16.81 13.73
C GLY A 102 -6.55 15.76 13.01
N THR A 103 -5.31 16.14 12.69
CA THR A 103 -4.39 15.35 11.84
C THR A 103 -4.18 13.92 12.34
N THR A 104 -4.03 13.74 13.66
CA THR A 104 -3.81 12.42 14.27
C THR A 104 -4.99 11.48 14.02
N ASN A 105 -6.22 11.90 14.33
CA ASN A 105 -7.40 11.04 14.18
C ASN A 105 -7.71 10.75 12.71
N THR A 106 -7.44 11.69 11.80
CA THR A 106 -7.60 11.47 10.36
C THR A 106 -6.64 10.40 9.85
N VAL A 107 -5.37 10.46 10.26
CA VAL A 107 -4.38 9.44 9.91
C VAL A 107 -4.73 8.09 10.53
N ALA A 108 -5.23 8.06 11.77
CA ALA A 108 -5.70 6.81 12.40
C ALA A 108 -6.87 6.19 11.61
N ALA A 109 -7.87 6.99 11.22
CA ALA A 109 -9.00 6.54 10.43
C ALA A 109 -8.57 6.04 9.04
N ALA A 110 -7.66 6.76 8.38
CA ALA A 110 -7.07 6.34 7.11
C ALA A 110 -6.33 5.00 7.24
N SER A 111 -5.54 4.85 8.30
CA SER A 111 -4.78 3.63 8.59
C SER A 111 -5.70 2.45 8.86
N LEU A 112 -6.82 2.65 9.55
CA LEU A 112 -7.85 1.63 9.77
C LEU A 112 -8.50 1.18 8.46
N VAL A 113 -8.83 2.11 7.56
CA VAL A 113 -9.39 1.78 6.24
C VAL A 113 -8.36 1.00 5.41
N CYS A 114 -7.10 1.43 5.39
CA CYS A 114 -6.01 0.70 4.74
C CYS A 114 -5.81 -0.69 5.34
N LEU A 115 -5.86 -0.82 6.67
CA LEU A 115 -5.72 -2.09 7.38
C LEU A 115 -6.87 -3.04 7.06
N ALA A 116 -8.11 -2.53 7.05
CA ALA A 116 -9.28 -3.30 6.63
C ALA A 116 -9.13 -3.78 5.18
N GLY A 117 -8.70 -2.90 4.26
CA GLY A 117 -8.43 -3.27 2.88
C GLY A 117 -7.33 -4.34 2.75
N ALA A 118 -6.25 -4.20 3.50
CA ALA A 118 -5.14 -5.15 3.51
C ALA A 118 -5.56 -6.51 4.10
N VAL A 119 -6.38 -6.53 5.16
CA VAL A 119 -6.95 -7.74 5.75
C VAL A 119 -7.92 -8.41 4.79
N ILE A 120 -8.84 -7.66 4.16
CA ILE A 120 -9.76 -8.22 3.15
C ILE A 120 -8.98 -8.81 1.98
N PHE A 121 -7.94 -8.11 1.50
CA PHE A 121 -7.07 -8.62 0.44
C PHE A 121 -6.35 -9.90 0.87
N SER A 122 -5.81 -9.93 2.09
CA SER A 122 -5.15 -11.11 2.66
C SER A 122 -6.13 -12.29 2.77
N VAL A 123 -7.30 -12.09 3.39
CA VAL A 123 -8.33 -13.13 3.57
C VAL A 123 -8.85 -13.62 2.22
N LYS A 124 -9.19 -12.72 1.30
CA LYS A 124 -9.79 -13.09 0.01
C LYS A 124 -8.80 -13.75 -0.96
N HIS A 125 -7.50 -13.50 -0.84
CA HIS A 125 -6.47 -14.19 -1.63
C HIS A 125 -5.87 -15.42 -0.94
N LEU A 126 -5.90 -15.50 0.39
CA LEU A 126 -5.47 -16.67 1.14
C LEU A 126 -6.58 -17.75 1.23
N GLN A 127 -7.87 -17.36 1.20
CA GLN A 127 -9.01 -18.29 1.15
C GLN A 127 -9.36 -18.80 -0.26
N LYS A 128 -8.91 -18.13 -1.33
CA LYS A 128 -9.08 -18.63 -2.71
C LYS A 128 -8.05 -19.71 -3.09
N GLN A 129 -7.38 -20.29 -2.09
CA GLN A 129 -6.67 -21.56 -2.17
C GLN A 129 -7.38 -22.56 -1.25
N PRO A 130 -8.39 -23.27 -1.80
CA PRO A 130 -8.22 -24.68 -2.08
C PRO A 130 -8.05 -24.97 -3.57
#